data_AF-A0A414RHM0-F1
#
_entry.id   AF-A0A414RHM0-F1
#
_cell.length_a   1.000
_cell.length_b   1.000
_cell.length_c   1.000
_cell.angle_alpha   90.00
_cell.angle_beta   90.00
_cell.angle_gamma   90.00
#
_symmetry.space_group_name_H-M   'P 1'
#
loop_
_entity.id
_entity.type
_entity.pdbx_description
1 polymer ?
#
loop_
_entity_poly.entity_id
_entity_poly.type
_entity_poly.pdbx_seq_one_letter_code
_entity_poly.pdbx_strand_id
1 'polypeptide(L)'
;MRKQNSDFEARFISEEGSRLKNRDYFGYVELDEFACYVIADGITEVTDVESARLAIETVILSFQENPSLSKRAVKRLLKRANRALLGKESDRRLKASITVVVTDYQKMRYGYVGNTRLRMYRGGAVYRQTRDMSLAQEMVEQEKIAKDELMQHEERNNLYAYLGQKNFKPVVSKKIKLAETDMIALYTRGIWENVDEAELDDVFAEADNEVQTTVDNIEDLLLSRQPENLDNYTLAVIFVNKVYQNPEKRKRIKKIVMITVIVVIAAIVIGVVLWFLRDRKVQRTEDMNYHFTNTVEYINTGNYVRAKEECEQAQKLAEKLKDSSMRNRLQEYSFVIETVILADESYSSADYEAAEEYYLSALDRTRYADNVGTDYIENKLENISVFLSVEDYINLGDSLLEQGDYDGAEEKYLLAKKAALSVHDTEGKQTAMDSLEKLYEEKADAESAAQEEADSQAQQTVAAAEMVAAGDKACLEKDYVGAKVYYTMAVTKYGEVADTAGQEDAQKKLDAVEEKLSEQEEQKNTAAAYESQGEACRQSGDLWGAKSQYLSAKSVYQELGSDEDVQRIEGILSDIDMQITEG
;
A
#
# COMPACT_ATOMS: atom_id res chain seq x y z
N MET A 1 0.23 -8.40 -71.43
CA MET A 1 0.30 -7.11 -72.17
C MET A 1 -1.05 -6.41 -72.04
N ARG A 2 -1.09 -5.06 -71.98
CA ARG A 2 -2.33 -4.33 -71.69
C ARG A 2 -3.24 -4.24 -72.90
N LYS A 3 -2.69 -3.91 -74.09
CA LYS A 3 -3.43 -3.84 -75.36
C LYS A 3 -4.21 -5.13 -75.64
N GLN A 4 -3.58 -6.30 -75.48
CA GLN A 4 -4.22 -7.62 -75.67
C GLN A 4 -5.42 -7.88 -74.74
N ASN A 5 -5.50 -7.18 -73.61
CA ASN A 5 -6.55 -7.32 -72.59
C ASN A 5 -7.48 -6.10 -72.55
N SER A 6 -7.47 -5.29 -73.59
CA SER A 6 -8.31 -4.12 -73.81
C SER A 6 -8.76 -4.11 -75.26
N ASP A 7 -9.83 -3.38 -75.56
CA ASP A 7 -10.33 -3.24 -76.92
C ASP A 7 -10.68 -1.77 -77.15
N PHE A 8 -9.97 -1.19 -78.11
CA PHE A 8 -10.01 0.23 -78.46
C PHE A 8 -10.10 0.28 -79.99
N GLU A 9 -11.17 0.88 -80.48
CA GLU A 9 -11.47 0.97 -81.89
C GLU A 9 -11.43 2.44 -82.32
N ALA A 10 -10.57 2.78 -83.27
CA ALA A 10 -10.50 4.14 -83.82
C ALA A 10 -11.01 4.14 -85.27
N ARG A 11 -11.87 5.10 -85.58
CA ARG A 11 -12.33 5.44 -86.94
C ARG A 11 -12.19 6.94 -87.15
N PHE A 12 -11.92 7.35 -88.38
CA PHE A 12 -11.75 8.74 -88.71
C PHE A 12 -12.11 9.02 -90.17
N ILE A 13 -12.45 10.28 -90.45
CA ILE A 13 -12.53 10.86 -91.80
C ILE A 13 -11.58 12.05 -91.85
N SER A 14 -11.05 12.36 -93.02
CA SER A 14 -10.20 13.53 -93.22
C SER A 14 -10.27 13.98 -94.66
N GLU A 15 -10.96 15.07 -94.92
CA GLU A 15 -11.29 15.50 -96.27
C GLU A 15 -10.82 16.94 -96.55
N GLU A 16 -10.57 17.23 -97.82
CA GLU A 16 -10.03 18.53 -98.25
C GLU A 16 -11.09 19.64 -98.23
N GLY A 17 -12.38 19.27 -98.25
CA GLY A 17 -13.50 20.21 -98.36
C GLY A 17 -13.45 20.95 -99.71
N SER A 18 -13.64 22.27 -99.66
CA SER A 18 -13.53 23.16 -100.82
C SER A 18 -12.09 23.63 -101.09
N ARG A 19 -11.09 23.13 -100.33
CA ARG A 19 -9.66 23.51 -100.49
C ARG A 19 -8.97 22.61 -101.53
N LEU A 20 -7.81 23.07 -102.01
CA LEU A 20 -6.98 22.33 -102.99
C LEU A 20 -6.15 21.18 -102.39
N LYS A 21 -5.96 21.18 -101.06
CA LYS A 21 -5.16 20.20 -100.31
C LYS A 21 -5.70 20.06 -98.90
N ASN A 22 -5.65 18.85 -98.34
CA ASN A 22 -5.88 18.66 -96.91
C ASN A 22 -4.72 19.20 -96.05
N ARG A 23 -5.01 20.10 -95.11
CA ARG A 23 -4.03 20.61 -94.12
C ARG A 23 -4.26 20.06 -92.72
N ASP A 24 -5.33 19.31 -92.54
CA ASP A 24 -5.59 18.58 -91.32
C ASP A 24 -4.92 17.21 -91.38
N TYR A 25 -4.58 16.68 -90.21
CA TYR A 25 -3.99 15.37 -90.13
C TYR A 25 -4.41 14.69 -88.82
N PHE A 26 -4.71 13.39 -88.92
CA PHE A 26 -4.94 12.51 -87.77
C PHE A 26 -3.97 11.35 -87.84
N GLY A 27 -3.37 11.00 -86.71
CA GLY A 27 -2.46 9.87 -86.63
C GLY A 27 -2.44 9.28 -85.23
N TYR A 28 -2.24 7.97 -85.16
CA TYR A 28 -2.18 7.27 -83.90
C TYR A 28 -1.17 6.11 -83.92
N VAL A 29 -0.76 5.69 -82.72
CA VAL A 29 0.06 4.51 -82.50
C VAL A 29 -0.44 3.78 -81.26
N GLU A 30 -0.63 2.47 -81.38
CA GLU A 30 -1.04 1.59 -80.29
C GLU A 30 0.10 0.63 -79.95
N LEU A 31 0.73 0.80 -78.79
CA LEU A 31 1.77 -0.07 -78.25
C LEU A 31 1.17 -1.04 -77.22
N ASP A 32 1.94 -2.04 -76.79
CA ASP A 32 1.46 -3.08 -75.85
C ASP A 32 0.96 -2.53 -74.50
N GLU A 33 1.53 -1.44 -74.02
CA GLU A 33 1.21 -0.83 -72.72
C GLU A 33 0.52 0.53 -72.82
N PHE A 34 0.66 1.23 -73.94
CA PHE A 34 0.12 2.58 -74.12
C PHE A 34 -0.34 2.80 -75.57
N ALA A 35 -1.30 3.70 -75.78
CA ALA A 35 -1.64 4.24 -77.09
C ALA A 35 -1.58 5.77 -77.09
N CYS A 36 -1.32 6.36 -78.26
CA CYS A 36 -1.29 7.79 -78.49
C CYS A 36 -2.08 8.12 -79.76
N TYR A 37 -3.10 8.97 -79.63
CA TYR A 37 -3.91 9.48 -80.74
C TYR A 37 -3.71 10.99 -80.84
N VAL A 38 -3.54 11.49 -82.05
CA VAL A 38 -3.19 12.88 -82.27
C VAL A 38 -3.95 13.43 -83.46
N ILE A 39 -4.58 14.59 -83.28
CA ILE A 39 -5.21 15.35 -84.35
C ILE A 39 -4.57 16.75 -84.42
N ALA A 40 -4.37 17.26 -85.63
CA ALA A 40 -3.80 18.58 -85.86
C ALA A 40 -4.46 19.28 -87.04
N ASP A 41 -4.61 20.60 -86.94
CA ASP A 41 -5.10 21.52 -87.99
C ASP A 41 -3.97 22.48 -88.36
N GLY A 42 -3.61 22.51 -89.65
CA GLY A 42 -2.56 23.34 -90.20
C GLY A 42 -3.02 24.76 -90.52
N ILE A 43 -2.77 25.70 -89.60
CA ILE A 43 -3.21 27.11 -89.70
C ILE A 43 -2.17 28.05 -90.34
N THR A 44 -1.21 27.52 -91.10
CA THR A 44 -0.22 28.34 -91.84
C THR A 44 -0.86 28.89 -93.12
N GLU A 45 -0.62 30.16 -93.43
CA GLU A 45 -1.16 30.85 -94.62
C GLU A 45 -0.62 30.29 -95.95
N VAL A 46 0.51 29.58 -95.92
CA VAL A 46 1.14 28.99 -97.11
C VAL A 46 0.58 27.58 -97.34
N THR A 47 -0.17 27.42 -98.44
CA THR A 47 -0.91 26.20 -98.80
C THR A 47 -0.04 24.97 -99.11
N ASP A 48 1.25 25.14 -99.39
CA ASP A 48 2.16 24.05 -99.74
C ASP A 48 2.93 23.44 -98.55
N VAL A 49 2.60 23.81 -97.30
CA VAL A 49 3.33 23.32 -96.13
C VAL A 49 2.49 22.50 -95.14
N GLU A 50 2.85 21.22 -94.99
CA GLU A 50 2.17 20.23 -94.14
C GLU A 50 2.49 20.42 -92.63
N SER A 51 2.03 21.53 -92.06
CA SER A 51 2.29 21.90 -90.65
C SER A 51 1.70 20.88 -89.65
N ALA A 52 0.48 20.39 -89.91
CA ALA A 52 -0.17 19.38 -89.08
C ALA A 52 0.56 18.04 -89.11
N ARG A 53 0.98 17.59 -90.30
CA ARG A 53 1.72 16.33 -90.48
C ARG A 53 3.05 16.34 -89.71
N LEU A 54 3.87 17.38 -89.86
CA LEU A 54 5.15 17.49 -89.15
C LEU A 54 4.94 17.47 -87.62
N ALA A 55 3.89 18.11 -87.13
CA ALA A 55 3.54 18.11 -85.71
C ALA A 55 3.20 16.70 -85.22
N ILE A 56 2.37 15.97 -85.96
CA ILE A 56 1.92 14.61 -85.61
C ILE A 56 3.08 13.62 -85.68
N GLU A 57 3.86 13.62 -86.75
CA GLU A 57 5.03 12.74 -86.89
C GLU A 57 5.99 12.95 -85.71
N THR A 58 6.25 14.22 -85.33
CA THR A 58 7.10 14.55 -84.18
C THR A 58 6.53 13.99 -82.86
N VAL A 59 5.21 14.08 -82.66
CA VAL A 59 4.56 13.55 -81.45
C VAL A 59 4.61 12.03 -81.42
N ILE A 60 4.25 11.36 -82.52
CA ILE A 60 4.21 9.89 -82.61
C ILE A 60 5.61 9.32 -82.37
N LEU A 61 6.64 9.83 -83.06
CA LEU A 61 8.02 9.38 -82.87
C LEU A 61 8.49 9.60 -81.42
N SER A 62 8.25 10.80 -80.87
CA SER A 62 8.63 11.12 -79.49
C SER A 62 7.91 10.28 -78.44
N PHE A 63 6.69 9.82 -78.75
CA PHE A 63 5.91 8.94 -77.89
C PHE A 63 6.43 7.51 -77.97
N GLN A 64 6.71 6.99 -79.16
CA GLN A 64 7.28 5.65 -79.35
C GLN A 64 8.63 5.49 -78.63
N GLU A 65 9.49 6.52 -78.64
CA GLU A 65 10.76 6.50 -77.91
C GLU A 65 10.59 6.37 -76.39
N ASN A 66 9.56 7.02 -75.82
CA ASN A 66 9.40 7.16 -74.37
C ASN A 66 7.91 7.21 -73.97
N PRO A 67 7.16 6.11 -74.13
CA PRO A 67 5.72 6.09 -73.90
C PRO A 67 5.41 6.26 -72.41
N SER A 68 4.54 7.22 -72.08
CA SER A 68 4.21 7.51 -70.68
C SER A 68 2.94 8.36 -70.54
N LEU A 69 2.08 7.97 -69.60
CA LEU A 69 0.87 8.71 -69.21
C LEU A 69 1.14 9.89 -68.22
N SER A 70 2.40 10.20 -67.94
CA SER A 70 2.74 11.28 -67.00
C SER A 70 2.42 12.66 -67.59
N LYS A 71 2.03 13.62 -66.74
CA LYS A 71 1.76 15.02 -67.18
C LYS A 71 2.99 15.62 -67.88
N ARG A 72 4.18 15.29 -67.39
CA ARG A 72 5.46 15.76 -67.95
C ARG A 72 5.74 15.17 -69.33
N ALA A 73 5.40 13.90 -69.56
CA ALA A 73 5.58 13.27 -70.87
C ALA A 73 4.67 13.90 -71.92
N VAL A 74 3.36 14.02 -71.67
CA VAL A 74 2.43 14.68 -72.62
C VAL A 74 2.85 16.13 -72.91
N LYS A 75 3.24 16.89 -71.87
CA LYS A 75 3.78 18.25 -72.04
C LYS A 75 5.06 18.28 -72.90
N ARG A 76 5.91 17.25 -72.78
CA ARG A 76 7.15 17.13 -73.57
C ARG A 76 6.84 16.82 -75.04
N LEU A 77 5.84 15.98 -75.33
CA LEU A 77 5.39 15.71 -76.70
C LEU A 77 4.99 17.01 -77.42
N LEU A 78 4.10 17.78 -76.80
CA LEU A 78 3.63 19.07 -77.34
C LEU A 78 4.77 20.09 -77.49
N LYS A 79 5.71 20.13 -76.53
CA LYS A 79 6.90 21.01 -76.63
C LYS A 79 7.85 20.61 -77.76
N ARG A 80 8.01 19.32 -78.04
CA ARG A 80 8.83 18.83 -79.16
C ARG A 80 8.18 19.20 -80.49
N ALA A 81 6.87 18.98 -80.63
CA ALA A 81 6.11 19.41 -81.81
C ALA A 81 6.21 20.93 -82.04
N ASN A 82 6.07 21.74 -80.98
CA ASN A 82 6.23 23.19 -81.09
C ASN A 82 7.64 23.59 -81.56
N ARG A 83 8.68 22.88 -81.11
CA ARG A 83 10.06 23.15 -81.52
C ARG A 83 10.31 22.75 -82.97
N ALA A 84 9.71 21.67 -83.45
CA ALA A 84 9.80 21.26 -84.85
C ALA A 84 9.23 22.33 -85.79
N LEU A 85 8.09 22.92 -85.43
CA LEU A 85 7.43 23.97 -86.22
C LEU A 85 8.05 25.37 -86.08
N LEU A 86 8.81 25.63 -85.00
CA LEU A 86 9.55 26.89 -84.82
C LEU A 86 10.76 27.03 -85.76
N GLY A 87 11.30 25.91 -86.29
CA GLY A 87 12.48 25.92 -87.16
C GLY A 87 13.77 26.41 -86.47
N LYS A 88 14.87 26.50 -87.24
CA LYS A 88 16.16 27.05 -86.76
C LYS A 88 16.37 28.54 -87.12
N GLU A 89 15.68 29.10 -88.12
CA GLU A 89 15.77 30.51 -88.53
C GLU A 89 14.42 31.03 -89.10
N SER A 90 14.21 32.34 -89.13
CA SER A 90 12.90 33.01 -89.04
C SER A 90 11.97 33.01 -90.27
N ASP A 91 12.38 32.52 -91.44
CA ASP A 91 11.66 32.88 -92.67
C ASP A 91 10.41 32.04 -93.01
N ARG A 92 10.17 30.90 -92.33
CA ARG A 92 8.91 30.14 -92.47
C ARG A 92 8.50 29.46 -91.17
N ARG A 93 7.99 30.25 -90.22
CA ARG A 93 7.37 29.69 -89.00
C ARG A 93 6.05 29.00 -89.37
N LEU A 94 5.99 27.71 -89.10
CA LEU A 94 4.78 26.92 -89.32
C LEU A 94 3.88 26.98 -88.09
N LYS A 95 2.57 26.99 -88.32
CA LYS A 95 1.55 27.10 -87.29
C LYS A 95 0.59 25.93 -87.38
N ALA A 96 0.24 25.35 -86.24
CA ALA A 96 -0.79 24.31 -86.16
C ALA A 96 -1.50 24.30 -84.81
N SER A 97 -2.78 23.95 -84.81
CA SER A 97 -3.52 23.52 -83.62
C SER A 97 -3.33 22.02 -83.44
N ILE A 98 -3.22 21.51 -82.20
CA ILE A 98 -3.00 20.08 -81.94
C ILE A 98 -3.69 19.62 -80.67
N THR A 99 -4.22 18.41 -80.69
CA THR A 99 -4.72 17.69 -79.52
C THR A 99 -4.14 16.28 -79.50
N VAL A 100 -3.53 15.91 -78.38
CA VAL A 100 -2.86 14.63 -78.13
C VAL A 100 -3.60 13.90 -77.02
N VAL A 101 -4.00 12.65 -77.24
CA VAL A 101 -4.57 11.74 -76.24
C VAL A 101 -3.61 10.57 -76.02
N VAL A 102 -3.15 10.40 -74.79
CA VAL A 102 -2.35 9.23 -74.38
C VAL A 102 -3.15 8.36 -73.43
N THR A 103 -3.16 7.05 -73.61
CA THR A 103 -3.81 6.07 -72.72
C THR A 103 -2.85 4.95 -72.34
N ASP A 104 -3.01 4.40 -71.14
CA ASP A 104 -2.36 3.15 -70.70
C ASP A 104 -3.35 1.96 -70.67
N TYR A 105 -4.40 2.08 -71.48
CA TYR A 105 -5.59 1.22 -71.58
C TYR A 105 -6.44 1.11 -70.31
N GLN A 106 -6.07 1.82 -69.24
CA GLN A 106 -6.85 1.93 -68.00
C GLN A 106 -7.27 3.38 -67.71
N LYS A 107 -6.37 4.31 -68.06
CA LYS A 107 -6.49 5.74 -67.83
C LYS A 107 -5.96 6.48 -69.05
N MET A 108 -6.59 7.60 -69.36
CA MET A 108 -6.12 8.53 -70.38
C MET A 108 -5.64 9.85 -69.79
N ARG A 109 -4.89 10.59 -70.59
CA ARG A 109 -4.56 12.00 -70.38
C ARG A 109 -4.48 12.65 -71.75
N TYR A 110 -5.08 13.82 -71.88
CA TYR A 110 -4.96 14.60 -73.11
C TYR A 110 -4.19 15.89 -72.87
N GLY A 111 -3.60 16.43 -73.92
CA GLY A 111 -3.02 17.75 -73.92
C GLY A 111 -3.18 18.40 -75.27
N TYR A 112 -3.40 19.71 -75.28
CA TYR A 112 -3.77 20.43 -76.48
C TYR A 112 -3.26 21.86 -76.46
N VAL A 113 -3.29 22.48 -77.63
CA VAL A 113 -3.01 23.89 -77.89
C VAL A 113 -3.68 24.29 -79.21
N GLY A 114 -4.28 25.48 -79.25
CA GLY A 114 -5.10 25.92 -80.37
C GLY A 114 -6.58 25.57 -80.20
N ASN A 115 -7.23 25.26 -81.31
CA ASN A 115 -8.68 25.04 -81.44
C ASN A 115 -9.07 23.70 -82.09
N THR A 116 -8.16 22.71 -82.10
CA THR A 116 -8.62 21.32 -82.29
C THR A 116 -9.28 20.87 -81.01
N ARG A 117 -10.45 20.24 -81.13
CA ARG A 117 -11.31 19.94 -80.00
C ARG A 117 -11.25 18.46 -79.66
N LEU A 118 -11.38 18.18 -78.36
CA LEU A 118 -11.69 16.87 -77.83
C LEU A 118 -12.99 16.95 -77.06
N ARG A 119 -13.92 16.04 -77.35
CA ARG A 119 -15.07 15.70 -76.50
C ARG A 119 -14.99 14.22 -76.13
N MET A 120 -15.27 13.92 -74.88
CA MET A 120 -15.34 12.56 -74.36
C MET A 120 -16.73 12.32 -73.83
N TYR A 121 -17.38 11.27 -74.28
CA TYR A 121 -18.72 10.86 -73.89
C TYR A 121 -18.67 9.60 -73.02
N ARG A 122 -19.58 9.53 -72.05
CA ARG A 122 -19.77 8.37 -71.18
C ARG A 122 -21.26 8.14 -70.96
N GLY A 123 -21.76 7.01 -71.44
CA GLY A 123 -23.19 6.69 -71.37
C GLY A 123 -24.05 7.74 -72.07
N GLY A 124 -23.63 8.18 -73.27
CA GLY A 124 -24.33 9.18 -74.08
C GLY A 124 -24.16 10.64 -73.63
N ALA A 125 -23.58 10.92 -72.47
CA ALA A 125 -23.41 12.29 -71.97
C ALA A 125 -21.95 12.78 -72.05
N VAL A 126 -21.76 14.09 -72.28
CA VAL A 126 -20.44 14.73 -72.28
C VAL A 126 -19.79 14.63 -70.90
N TYR A 127 -18.66 13.93 -70.85
CA TYR A 127 -17.87 13.73 -69.64
C TYR A 127 -16.66 14.67 -69.54
N ARG A 128 -15.99 14.96 -70.67
CA ARG A 128 -14.89 15.94 -70.75
C ARG A 128 -14.89 16.65 -72.10
N GLN A 129 -14.48 17.92 -72.09
CA GLN A 129 -14.23 18.68 -73.30
C GLN A 129 -13.03 19.61 -73.15
N THR A 130 -12.40 19.96 -74.28
CA THR A 130 -11.41 21.03 -74.38
C THR A 130 -12.08 22.40 -74.46
N ARG A 131 -11.29 23.46 -74.31
CA ARG A 131 -11.74 24.83 -74.57
C ARG A 131 -10.74 25.45 -75.54
N ASP A 132 -11.24 26.17 -76.54
CA ASP A 132 -10.37 26.72 -77.57
C ASP A 132 -9.43 27.79 -76.98
N MET A 133 -8.20 27.85 -77.48
CA MET A 133 -7.27 28.91 -77.10
C MET A 133 -7.40 30.14 -78.02
N SER A 134 -8.63 30.66 -78.12
CA SER A 134 -9.00 31.83 -78.92
C SER A 134 -9.42 33.03 -78.07
N LEU A 135 -9.32 34.23 -78.64
CA LEU A 135 -9.72 35.46 -77.95
C LEU A 135 -11.21 35.46 -77.59
N ALA A 136 -12.09 34.97 -78.47
CA ALA A 136 -13.51 34.88 -78.15
C ALA A 136 -13.77 33.91 -76.98
N GLN A 137 -13.07 32.77 -76.93
CA GLN A 137 -13.20 31.84 -75.82
C GLN A 137 -12.71 32.46 -74.49
N GLU A 138 -11.64 33.26 -74.52
CA GLU A 138 -11.16 34.01 -73.35
C GLU A 138 -12.17 35.09 -72.92
N MET A 139 -12.86 35.75 -73.86
CA MET A 139 -13.94 36.71 -73.55
C MET A 139 -15.12 36.03 -72.85
N VAL A 140 -15.53 34.83 -73.27
CA VAL A 140 -16.56 34.04 -72.57
C VAL A 140 -16.09 33.67 -71.15
N GLU A 141 -14.83 33.24 -70.99
CA GLU A 141 -14.29 32.90 -69.68
C GLU A 141 -14.18 34.11 -68.73
N GLN A 142 -14.07 35.32 -69.29
CA GLN A 142 -14.08 36.60 -68.57
C GLN A 142 -15.49 37.21 -68.43
N GLU A 143 -16.55 36.47 -68.80
CA GLU A 143 -17.95 36.92 -68.77
C GLU A 143 -18.22 38.21 -69.60
N LYS A 144 -17.39 38.48 -70.61
CA LYS A 144 -17.51 39.65 -71.49
C LYS A 144 -18.52 39.46 -72.63
N ILE A 145 -18.72 38.21 -73.05
CA ILE A 145 -19.71 37.80 -74.06
C ILE A 145 -20.45 36.55 -73.55
N ALA A 146 -21.69 36.35 -73.96
CA ALA A 146 -22.45 35.16 -73.58
C ALA A 146 -21.93 33.90 -74.30
N LYS A 147 -22.18 32.71 -73.73
CA LYS A 147 -21.77 31.44 -74.34
C LYS A 147 -22.41 31.23 -75.73
N ASP A 148 -23.66 31.67 -75.90
CA ASP A 148 -24.40 31.53 -77.16
C ASP A 148 -23.87 32.50 -78.23
N GLU A 149 -23.31 33.64 -77.82
CA GLU A 149 -22.66 34.62 -78.72
C GLU A 149 -21.31 34.13 -79.25
N LEU A 150 -20.65 33.18 -78.55
CA LEU A 150 -19.36 32.62 -78.96
C LEU A 150 -19.40 32.01 -80.37
N MET A 151 -20.51 31.36 -80.73
CA MET A 151 -20.62 30.61 -81.98
C MET A 151 -20.51 31.51 -83.22
N GLN A 152 -21.01 32.74 -83.13
CA GLN A 152 -21.06 33.73 -84.22
C GLN A 152 -19.99 34.82 -84.07
N HIS A 153 -19.10 34.72 -83.07
CA HIS A 153 -18.13 35.77 -82.78
C HIS A 153 -16.98 35.80 -83.82
N GLU A 154 -16.69 36.97 -84.37
CA GLU A 154 -15.65 37.15 -85.41
C GLU A 154 -14.25 36.65 -84.94
N GLU A 155 -13.91 36.92 -83.67
CA GLU A 155 -12.63 36.51 -83.06
C GLU A 155 -12.56 35.02 -82.63
N ARG A 156 -13.54 34.17 -82.98
CA ARG A 156 -13.56 32.73 -82.60
C ARG A 156 -12.35 31.97 -83.15
N ASN A 157 -11.81 32.43 -84.28
CA ASN A 157 -10.62 31.86 -84.92
C ASN A 157 -9.30 32.57 -84.57
N ASN A 158 -9.33 33.66 -83.80
CA ASN A 158 -8.12 34.38 -83.43
C ASN A 158 -7.44 33.72 -82.23
N LEU A 159 -6.44 32.87 -82.51
CA LEU A 159 -5.76 32.06 -81.50
C LEU A 159 -4.66 32.83 -80.79
N TYR A 160 -4.77 32.96 -79.46
CA TYR A 160 -3.68 33.47 -78.62
C TYR A 160 -2.60 32.39 -78.35
N ALA A 161 -2.89 31.11 -78.62
CA ALA A 161 -1.90 30.03 -78.50
C ALA A 161 -2.07 28.93 -79.55
N TYR A 162 -0.97 28.60 -80.23
CA TYR A 162 -0.85 27.57 -81.27
C TYR A 162 0.56 26.93 -81.24
N LEU A 163 0.84 25.87 -82.00
CA LEU A 163 2.21 25.36 -82.19
C LEU A 163 3.00 26.27 -83.14
N GLY A 164 4.31 26.44 -82.92
CA GLY A 164 5.15 27.34 -83.71
C GLY A 164 5.38 28.72 -83.06
N GLN A 165 5.02 28.86 -81.78
CA GLN A 165 5.18 30.10 -81.00
C GLN A 165 6.35 30.00 -79.99
N LYS A 166 7.01 31.12 -79.67
CA LYS A 166 8.12 31.17 -78.71
C LYS A 166 7.66 30.95 -77.26
N ASN A 167 6.58 31.61 -76.85
CA ASN A 167 6.03 31.55 -75.48
C ASN A 167 5.00 30.43 -75.31
N PHE A 168 5.40 29.21 -75.70
CA PHE A 168 4.52 28.05 -75.80
C PHE A 168 4.08 27.46 -74.45
N LYS A 169 2.78 27.50 -74.17
CA LYS A 169 2.16 26.93 -72.96
C LYS A 169 0.96 26.03 -73.33
N PRO A 170 1.16 24.70 -73.48
CA PRO A 170 0.06 23.79 -73.74
C PRO A 170 -0.73 23.48 -72.45
N VAL A 171 -2.00 23.14 -72.60
CA VAL A 171 -2.84 22.59 -71.52
C VAL A 171 -2.68 21.08 -71.49
N VAL A 172 -2.62 20.51 -70.28
CA VAL A 172 -2.55 19.05 -70.09
C VAL A 172 -3.50 18.67 -68.95
N SER A 173 -4.44 17.77 -69.25
CA SER A 173 -5.50 17.31 -68.34
C SER A 173 -4.95 16.59 -67.10
N LYS A 174 -5.79 16.29 -66.10
CA LYS A 174 -5.49 15.30 -65.04
C LYS A 174 -5.57 13.86 -65.63
N LYS A 175 -5.11 12.84 -64.89
CA LYS A 175 -5.37 11.44 -65.31
C LYS A 175 -6.87 11.18 -65.21
N ILE A 176 -7.46 10.67 -66.27
CA ILE A 176 -8.87 10.32 -66.35
C ILE A 176 -8.97 8.80 -66.39
N LYS A 177 -9.80 8.21 -65.54
CA LYS A 177 -10.06 6.77 -65.57
C LYS A 177 -11.04 6.47 -66.70
N LEU A 178 -10.67 5.54 -67.57
CA LEU A 178 -11.54 5.06 -68.63
C LEU A 178 -12.55 4.06 -68.07
N ALA A 179 -13.74 4.07 -68.66
CA ALA A 179 -14.78 3.08 -68.50
C ALA A 179 -15.01 2.40 -69.85
N GLU A 180 -15.60 1.20 -69.79
CA GLU A 180 -16.12 0.55 -71.00
C GLU A 180 -17.23 1.45 -71.57
N THR A 181 -17.37 1.46 -72.90
CA THR A 181 -18.27 2.32 -73.69
C THR A 181 -17.96 3.83 -73.64
N ASP A 182 -16.75 4.23 -73.21
CA ASP A 182 -16.31 5.62 -73.38
C ASP A 182 -16.06 5.90 -74.88
N MET A 183 -16.55 7.02 -75.40
CA MET A 183 -16.23 7.52 -76.75
C MET A 183 -15.39 8.79 -76.64
N ILE A 184 -14.31 8.89 -77.40
CA ILE A 184 -13.46 10.08 -77.46
C ILE A 184 -13.47 10.60 -78.89
N ALA A 185 -14.13 11.73 -79.10
CA ALA A 185 -14.18 12.44 -80.36
C ALA A 185 -13.09 13.52 -80.40
N LEU A 186 -12.33 13.54 -81.50
CA LEU A 186 -11.29 14.50 -81.83
C LEU A 186 -11.66 15.13 -83.15
N TYR A 187 -11.71 16.46 -83.24
CA TYR A 187 -12.16 17.11 -84.47
C TYR A 187 -11.52 18.48 -84.68
N THR A 188 -11.37 18.84 -85.95
CA THR A 188 -10.78 20.11 -86.40
C THR A 188 -11.85 21.16 -86.68
N ARG A 189 -11.40 22.35 -87.10
CA ARG A 189 -12.24 23.52 -87.33
C ARG A 189 -13.35 23.29 -88.35
N GLY A 190 -13.07 22.58 -89.45
CA GLY A 190 -14.08 22.31 -90.47
C GLY A 190 -15.31 21.55 -89.96
N ILE A 191 -15.18 20.77 -88.87
CA ILE A 191 -16.32 20.13 -88.21
C ILE A 191 -17.09 21.13 -87.34
N TRP A 192 -16.42 21.80 -86.39
CA TRP A 192 -17.12 22.55 -85.33
C TRP A 192 -17.62 23.93 -85.72
N GLU A 193 -17.17 24.46 -86.86
CA GLU A 193 -17.76 25.66 -87.47
C GLU A 193 -19.11 25.36 -88.13
N ASN A 194 -19.32 24.11 -88.52
CA ASN A 194 -20.45 23.70 -89.35
C ASN A 194 -21.39 22.71 -88.66
N VAL A 195 -21.03 22.13 -87.52
CA VAL A 195 -21.88 21.23 -86.73
C VAL A 195 -21.88 21.72 -85.28
N ASP A 196 -23.07 21.93 -84.73
CA ASP A 196 -23.21 22.49 -83.39
C ASP A 196 -22.94 21.44 -82.31
N GLU A 197 -22.48 21.91 -81.14
CA GLU A 197 -22.13 21.02 -80.04
C GLU A 197 -23.31 20.18 -79.54
N ALA A 198 -24.54 20.72 -79.60
CA ALA A 198 -25.75 19.99 -79.22
C ALA A 198 -26.07 18.86 -80.20
N GLU A 199 -25.86 19.07 -81.50
CA GLU A 199 -26.09 18.05 -82.51
C GLU A 199 -25.06 16.92 -82.42
N LEU A 200 -23.80 17.27 -82.13
CA LEU A 200 -22.79 16.27 -81.81
C LEU A 200 -23.22 15.47 -80.58
N ASP A 201 -23.73 16.13 -79.53
CA ASP A 201 -24.20 15.44 -78.32
C ASP A 201 -25.34 14.47 -78.63
N ASP A 202 -26.28 14.84 -79.49
CA ASP A 202 -27.39 13.97 -79.93
C ASP A 202 -26.87 12.74 -80.69
N VAL A 203 -25.96 12.93 -81.66
CA VAL A 203 -25.37 11.80 -82.41
C VAL A 203 -24.61 10.85 -81.48
N PHE A 204 -23.84 11.37 -80.52
CA PHE A 204 -23.12 10.53 -79.55
C PHE A 204 -24.02 9.93 -78.45
N ALA A 205 -25.21 10.48 -78.23
CA ALA A 205 -26.21 9.91 -77.33
C ALA A 205 -26.91 8.69 -77.94
N GLU A 206 -27.10 8.69 -79.26
CA GLU A 206 -27.71 7.59 -80.03
C GLU A 206 -26.69 6.60 -80.58
N ALA A 207 -25.39 6.92 -80.49
CA ALA A 207 -24.31 6.07 -80.98
C ALA A 207 -24.32 4.68 -80.31
N ASP A 208 -24.32 3.65 -81.15
CA ASP A 208 -24.23 2.25 -80.73
C ASP A 208 -22.77 1.76 -80.75
N ASN A 209 -22.57 0.44 -80.82
CA ASN A 209 -21.23 -0.13 -80.85
C ASN A 209 -20.55 -0.04 -82.23
N GLU A 210 -21.20 0.52 -83.25
CA GLU A 210 -20.63 0.68 -84.58
C GLU A 210 -20.02 2.09 -84.76
N VAL A 211 -18.72 2.18 -84.46
CA VAL A 211 -17.97 3.45 -84.48
C VAL A 211 -17.99 4.14 -85.85
N GLN A 212 -18.00 3.36 -86.93
CA GLN A 212 -18.03 3.89 -88.31
C GLN A 212 -19.34 4.64 -88.57
N THR A 213 -20.49 4.06 -88.21
CA THR A 213 -21.80 4.70 -88.38
C THR A 213 -21.88 6.04 -87.64
N THR A 214 -21.28 6.16 -86.46
CA THR A 214 -21.22 7.43 -85.71
C THR A 214 -20.43 8.49 -86.48
N VAL A 215 -19.33 8.09 -87.11
CA VAL A 215 -18.47 8.97 -87.90
C VAL A 215 -19.18 9.41 -89.19
N ASP A 216 -19.81 8.47 -89.90
CA ASP A 216 -20.56 8.71 -91.13
C ASP A 216 -21.77 9.63 -90.87
N ASN A 217 -22.51 9.43 -89.77
CA ASN A 217 -23.65 10.28 -89.40
C ASN A 217 -23.25 11.74 -89.19
N ILE A 218 -22.08 12.00 -88.59
CA ILE A 218 -21.58 13.37 -88.37
C ILE A 218 -21.13 13.99 -89.70
N GLU A 219 -20.54 13.20 -90.59
CA GLU A 219 -20.20 13.64 -91.95
C GLU A 219 -21.44 13.97 -92.76
N ASP A 220 -22.45 13.11 -92.76
CA ASP A 220 -23.72 13.34 -93.43
C ASP A 220 -24.43 14.60 -92.90
N LEU A 221 -24.40 14.81 -91.58
CA LEU A 221 -24.93 16.02 -90.96
C LEU A 221 -24.20 17.29 -91.46
N LEU A 222 -22.87 17.24 -91.52
CA LEU A 222 -22.03 18.32 -92.06
C LEU A 222 -22.35 18.60 -93.53
N LEU A 223 -22.39 17.57 -94.37
CA LEU A 223 -22.58 17.68 -95.81
C LEU A 223 -24.01 18.10 -96.20
N SER A 224 -25.01 17.69 -95.41
CA SER A 224 -26.42 18.07 -95.61
C SER A 224 -26.66 19.59 -95.56
N ARG A 225 -25.81 20.34 -94.84
CA ARG A 225 -25.87 21.79 -94.71
C ARG A 225 -25.38 22.55 -95.95
N GLN A 226 -24.72 21.87 -96.89
CA GLN A 226 -24.15 22.45 -98.12
C GLN A 226 -23.39 23.78 -97.89
N PRO A 227 -22.39 23.81 -96.99
CA PRO A 227 -21.65 25.03 -96.70
C PRO A 227 -20.95 25.58 -97.95
N GLU A 228 -21.11 26.88 -98.22
CA GLU A 228 -20.56 27.55 -99.42
C GLU A 228 -19.03 27.45 -99.53
N ASN A 229 -18.31 27.38 -98.40
CA ASN A 229 -16.86 27.32 -98.33
C ASN A 229 -16.40 26.42 -97.18
N LEU A 230 -16.49 25.11 -97.39
CA LEU A 230 -16.07 24.12 -96.39
C LEU A 230 -14.54 24.08 -96.30
N ASP A 231 -13.98 24.42 -95.13
CA ASP A 231 -12.54 24.26 -94.90
C ASP A 231 -12.17 22.76 -94.76
N ASN A 232 -10.88 22.48 -94.61
CA ASN A 232 -10.43 21.13 -94.25
C ASN A 232 -11.16 20.65 -92.98
N TYR A 233 -11.63 19.40 -93.02
CA TYR A 233 -12.34 18.80 -91.89
C TYR A 233 -11.83 17.40 -91.62
N THR A 234 -11.55 17.14 -90.34
CA THR A 234 -11.14 15.84 -89.83
C THR A 234 -11.89 15.56 -88.55
N LEU A 235 -12.47 14.36 -88.49
CA LEU A 235 -13.11 13.81 -87.30
C LEU A 235 -12.50 12.45 -87.02
N ALA A 236 -12.10 12.20 -85.79
CA ALA A 236 -11.67 10.89 -85.33
C ALA A 236 -12.41 10.51 -84.04
N VAL A 237 -12.98 9.32 -84.02
CA VAL A 237 -13.70 8.76 -82.87
C VAL A 237 -12.94 7.51 -82.39
N ILE A 238 -12.64 7.48 -81.09
CA ILE A 238 -11.99 6.37 -80.41
C ILE A 238 -12.99 5.78 -79.42
N PHE A 239 -13.44 4.57 -79.69
CA PHE A 239 -14.37 3.84 -78.85
C PHE A 239 -13.65 2.85 -77.94
N VAL A 240 -13.99 2.87 -76.66
CA VAL A 240 -13.38 2.04 -75.62
C VAL A 240 -14.30 0.86 -75.31
N ASN A 241 -14.25 -0.19 -76.14
CA ASN A 241 -14.99 -1.44 -75.95
C ASN A 241 -14.63 -2.13 -74.64
N LYS A 242 -13.33 -2.21 -74.32
CA LYS A 242 -12.84 -2.90 -73.12
C LYS A 242 -11.63 -2.22 -72.50
N VAL A 243 -11.72 -1.92 -71.20
CA VAL A 243 -10.63 -1.31 -70.43
C VAL A 243 -9.78 -2.39 -69.76
N TYR A 244 -8.45 -2.21 -69.72
CA TYR A 244 -7.56 -3.13 -69.03
C TYR A 244 -7.82 -3.15 -67.51
N GLN A 245 -8.11 -4.33 -66.96
CA GLN A 245 -8.22 -4.56 -65.52
C GLN A 245 -7.06 -5.43 -65.02
N ASN A 246 -6.37 -5.00 -63.95
CA ASN A 246 -5.28 -5.78 -63.36
C ASN A 246 -5.84 -6.94 -62.49
N PRO A 247 -5.64 -8.21 -62.86
CA PRO A 247 -6.22 -9.36 -62.14
C PRO A 247 -5.61 -9.61 -60.76
N GLU A 248 -4.37 -9.17 -60.48
CA GLU A 248 -3.69 -9.43 -59.19
C GLU A 248 -4.11 -8.50 -58.06
N LYS A 249 -4.62 -7.31 -58.38
CA LYS A 249 -4.91 -6.26 -57.38
C LYS A 249 -5.95 -6.74 -56.35
N ARG A 250 -6.96 -7.50 -56.79
CA ARG A 250 -8.01 -8.04 -55.92
C ARG A 250 -7.48 -9.11 -54.95
N LYS A 251 -6.51 -9.92 -55.37
CA LYS A 251 -5.89 -10.95 -54.53
C LYS A 251 -5.02 -10.35 -53.42
N ARG A 252 -4.26 -9.28 -53.72
CA ARG A 252 -3.42 -8.59 -52.72
C ARG A 252 -4.25 -7.92 -51.62
N ILE A 253 -5.34 -7.24 -51.98
CA ILE A 253 -6.21 -6.58 -50.99
C ILE A 253 -6.83 -7.60 -50.03
N LYS A 254 -7.33 -8.73 -50.54
CA LYS A 254 -7.87 -9.80 -49.68
C LYS A 254 -6.84 -10.33 -48.68
N LYS A 255 -5.59 -10.54 -49.10
CA LYS A 255 -4.50 -10.98 -48.20
C LYS A 255 -4.21 -9.96 -47.10
N ILE A 256 -4.12 -8.67 -47.44
CA ILE A 256 -3.87 -7.61 -46.45
C ILE A 256 -5.00 -7.58 -45.43
N VAL A 257 -6.26 -7.52 -45.88
CA VAL A 257 -7.43 -7.49 -44.98
C VAL A 257 -7.43 -8.69 -44.03
N MET A 258 -7.16 -9.90 -44.53
CA MET A 258 -7.11 -11.11 -43.71
C MET A 258 -6.03 -11.03 -42.61
N ILE A 259 -4.81 -10.59 -42.95
CA ILE A 259 -3.74 -10.42 -41.96
C ILE A 259 -4.12 -9.34 -40.93
N THR A 260 -4.70 -8.23 -41.38
CA THR A 260 -5.10 -7.13 -40.49
C THR A 260 -6.16 -7.58 -39.48
N VAL A 261 -7.14 -8.37 -39.92
CA VAL A 261 -8.18 -8.94 -39.03
C VAL A 261 -7.56 -9.84 -37.95
N ILE A 262 -6.61 -10.71 -38.32
CA ILE A 262 -5.92 -11.59 -37.35
C ILE A 262 -5.17 -10.76 -36.30
N VAL A 263 -4.45 -9.72 -36.73
CA VAL A 263 -3.69 -8.85 -35.82
C VAL A 263 -4.63 -8.08 -34.88
N VAL A 264 -5.76 -7.58 -35.37
CA VAL A 264 -6.75 -6.88 -34.55
C VAL A 264 -7.36 -7.82 -33.51
N ILE A 265 -7.72 -9.05 -33.88
CA ILE A 265 -8.24 -10.04 -32.94
C ILE A 265 -7.20 -10.36 -31.87
N ALA A 266 -5.93 -10.59 -32.25
CA ALA A 266 -4.85 -10.83 -31.29
C ALA A 266 -4.67 -9.65 -30.31
N ALA A 267 -4.73 -8.41 -30.80
CA ALA A 267 -4.64 -7.22 -29.97
C ALA A 267 -5.81 -7.09 -28.98
N ILE A 268 -7.03 -7.43 -29.41
CA ILE A 268 -8.21 -7.45 -28.52
C ILE A 268 -8.03 -8.51 -27.43
N VAL A 269 -7.61 -9.72 -27.78
CA VAL A 269 -7.37 -10.80 -26.81
C VAL A 269 -6.31 -10.40 -25.80
N ILE A 270 -5.18 -9.83 -26.25
CA ILE A 270 -4.13 -9.31 -25.36
C ILE A 270 -4.70 -8.21 -24.45
N GLY A 271 -5.50 -7.29 -24.99
CA GLY A 271 -6.16 -6.24 -24.22
C GLY A 271 -7.06 -6.78 -23.12
N VAL A 272 -7.88 -7.80 -23.42
CA VAL A 272 -8.76 -8.47 -22.43
C VAL A 272 -7.94 -9.19 -21.36
N VAL A 273 -6.87 -9.90 -21.74
CA VAL A 273 -5.98 -10.57 -20.78
C VAL A 273 -5.30 -9.55 -19.85
N LEU A 274 -4.78 -8.45 -20.38
CA LEU A 274 -4.17 -7.39 -19.59
C LEU A 274 -5.18 -6.72 -18.65
N TRP A 275 -6.40 -6.47 -19.12
CA TRP A 275 -7.49 -5.94 -18.30
C TRP A 275 -7.81 -6.88 -17.14
N PHE A 276 -7.97 -8.18 -17.41
CA PHE A 276 -8.24 -9.19 -16.38
C PHE A 276 -7.10 -9.35 -15.37
N LEU A 277 -5.84 -9.27 -15.82
CA LEU A 277 -4.68 -9.28 -14.92
C LEU A 277 -4.63 -8.03 -14.04
N ARG A 278 -5.00 -6.86 -14.58
CA ARG A 278 -5.08 -5.61 -13.82
C ARG A 278 -6.21 -5.65 -12.79
N ASP A 279 -7.40 -6.10 -13.20
CA ASP A 279 -8.57 -6.22 -12.34
C ASP A 279 -8.30 -7.18 -11.16
N ARG A 280 -7.76 -8.36 -11.44
CA ARG A 280 -7.31 -9.30 -10.38
C ARG A 280 -6.27 -8.71 -9.45
N LYS A 281 -5.38 -7.85 -9.95
CA LYS A 281 -4.37 -7.19 -9.11
C LYS A 281 -5.04 -6.18 -8.17
N VAL A 282 -5.98 -5.37 -8.69
CA VAL A 282 -6.73 -4.39 -7.89
C VAL A 282 -7.52 -5.08 -6.79
N GLN A 283 -8.32 -6.10 -7.13
CA GLN A 283 -9.12 -6.86 -6.14
C GLN A 283 -8.24 -7.43 -5.02
N ARG A 284 -7.12 -8.07 -5.37
CA ARG A 284 -6.18 -8.60 -4.36
C ARG A 284 -5.59 -7.52 -3.48
N THR A 285 -5.34 -6.33 -4.01
CA THR A 285 -4.84 -5.19 -3.22
C THR A 285 -5.91 -4.67 -2.27
N GLU A 286 -7.17 -4.59 -2.72
CA GLU A 286 -8.31 -4.22 -1.87
C GLU A 286 -8.53 -5.24 -0.74
N ASP A 287 -8.56 -6.54 -1.06
CA ASP A 287 -8.68 -7.62 -0.07
C ASP A 287 -7.52 -7.59 0.94
N MET A 288 -6.30 -7.36 0.47
CA MET A 288 -5.12 -7.27 1.34
C MET A 288 -5.23 -6.10 2.32
N ASN A 289 -5.66 -4.94 1.83
CA ASN A 289 -5.85 -3.76 2.66
C ASN A 289 -6.99 -3.96 3.66
N TYR A 290 -8.07 -4.64 3.25
CA TYR A 290 -9.18 -5.01 4.15
C TYR A 290 -8.69 -5.85 5.33
N HIS A 291 -7.95 -6.94 5.06
CA HIS A 291 -7.38 -7.78 6.12
C HIS A 291 -6.36 -7.03 6.99
N PHE A 292 -5.56 -6.14 6.40
CA PHE A 292 -4.64 -5.30 7.18
C PHE A 292 -5.40 -4.34 8.11
N THR A 293 -6.46 -3.69 7.64
CA THR A 293 -7.29 -2.82 8.48
C THR A 293 -7.92 -3.61 9.62
N ASN A 294 -8.46 -4.80 9.35
CA ASN A 294 -9.01 -5.66 10.41
C ASN A 294 -7.93 -6.10 11.40
N THR A 295 -6.70 -6.35 10.94
CA THR A 295 -5.57 -6.68 11.84
C THR A 295 -5.36 -5.55 12.86
N VAL A 296 -5.27 -4.31 12.39
CA VAL A 296 -5.12 -3.13 13.25
C VAL A 296 -6.30 -2.98 14.20
N GLU A 297 -7.53 -3.15 13.70
CA GLU A 297 -8.75 -3.05 14.51
C GLU A 297 -8.77 -4.10 15.62
N TYR A 298 -8.45 -5.36 15.30
CA TYR A 298 -8.41 -6.42 16.29
C TYR A 298 -7.34 -6.19 17.35
N ILE A 299 -6.17 -5.67 16.98
CA ILE A 299 -5.14 -5.28 17.95
C ILE A 299 -5.68 -4.20 18.90
N ASN A 300 -6.32 -3.16 18.37
CA ASN A 300 -6.88 -2.07 19.18
C ASN A 300 -7.98 -2.56 20.14
N THR A 301 -8.70 -3.62 19.77
CA THR A 301 -9.69 -4.27 20.65
C THR A 301 -9.09 -5.32 21.61
N GLY A 302 -7.77 -5.53 21.58
CA GLY A 302 -7.08 -6.54 22.40
C GLY A 302 -7.28 -7.99 21.93
N ASN A 303 -7.83 -8.23 20.73
CA ASN A 303 -8.08 -9.57 20.21
C ASN A 303 -6.93 -10.04 19.30
N TYR A 304 -5.80 -10.40 19.91
CA TYR A 304 -4.59 -10.77 19.18
C TYR A 304 -4.71 -12.09 18.41
N VAL A 305 -5.55 -13.02 18.84
CA VAL A 305 -5.82 -14.27 18.11
C VAL A 305 -6.47 -13.98 16.76
N ARG A 306 -7.50 -13.12 16.73
CA ARG A 306 -8.13 -12.69 15.46
C ARG A 306 -7.21 -11.79 14.64
N ALA A 307 -6.45 -10.91 15.29
CA ALA A 307 -5.45 -10.10 14.60
C ALA A 307 -4.43 -10.97 13.85
N LYS A 308 -3.99 -12.09 14.45
CA LYS A 308 -3.10 -13.05 13.80
C LYS A 308 -3.70 -13.64 12.53
N GLU A 309 -4.94 -14.13 12.60
CA GLU A 309 -5.64 -14.73 11.46
C GLU A 309 -5.76 -13.75 10.27
N GLU A 310 -6.12 -12.49 10.55
CA GLU A 310 -6.24 -11.45 9.53
C GLU A 310 -4.86 -11.04 8.98
N CYS A 311 -3.85 -10.93 9.85
CA CYS A 311 -2.48 -10.60 9.46
C CYS A 311 -1.90 -11.65 8.49
N GLU A 312 -2.09 -12.94 8.80
CA GLU A 312 -1.68 -14.04 7.93
C GLU A 312 -2.39 -14.01 6.56
N GLN A 313 -3.68 -13.65 6.52
CA GLN A 313 -4.43 -13.49 5.27
C GLN A 313 -3.88 -12.34 4.43
N ALA A 314 -3.61 -11.19 5.06
CA ALA A 314 -2.97 -10.06 4.41
C ALA A 314 -1.57 -10.42 3.87
N GLN A 315 -0.76 -11.19 4.62
CA GLN A 315 0.57 -11.63 4.20
C GLN A 315 0.51 -12.53 2.95
N LYS A 316 -0.42 -13.49 2.92
CA LYS A 316 -0.65 -14.37 1.76
C LYS A 316 -1.02 -13.58 0.50
N LEU A 317 -1.79 -12.49 0.66
CA LEU A 317 -2.15 -11.62 -0.46
C LEU A 317 -0.98 -10.73 -0.90
N ALA A 318 -0.22 -10.17 0.04
CA ALA A 318 0.99 -9.41 -0.24
C ALA A 318 2.02 -10.23 -1.04
N GLU A 319 2.19 -11.52 -0.70
CA GLU A 319 3.07 -12.43 -1.43
C GLU A 319 2.56 -12.69 -2.86
N LYS A 320 1.26 -12.91 -3.04
CA LYS A 320 0.64 -13.07 -4.37
C LYS A 320 0.75 -11.80 -5.23
N LEU A 321 0.78 -10.63 -4.61
CA LEU A 321 0.96 -9.32 -5.26
C LEU A 321 2.43 -8.98 -5.52
N LYS A 322 3.37 -9.72 -4.90
CA LYS A 322 4.80 -9.40 -4.83
C LYS A 322 5.06 -8.00 -4.24
N ASP A 323 4.26 -7.59 -3.26
CA ASP A 323 4.43 -6.33 -2.55
C ASP A 323 5.41 -6.53 -1.38
N SER A 324 6.69 -6.26 -1.63
CA SER A 324 7.74 -6.42 -0.61
C SER A 324 7.59 -5.44 0.55
N SER A 325 7.09 -4.23 0.29
CA SER A 325 6.92 -3.22 1.32
C SER A 325 5.83 -3.65 2.30
N MET A 326 4.68 -4.08 1.78
CA MET A 326 3.59 -4.55 2.62
C MET A 326 3.93 -5.84 3.36
N ARG A 327 4.68 -6.74 2.71
CA ARG A 327 5.17 -7.98 3.35
C ARG A 327 6.03 -7.67 4.58
N ASN A 328 7.00 -6.76 4.46
CA ASN A 328 7.85 -6.39 5.58
C ASN A 328 7.04 -5.73 6.70
N ARG A 329 6.11 -4.82 6.35
CA ARG A 329 5.24 -4.18 7.34
C ARG A 329 4.39 -5.19 8.10
N LEU A 330 3.72 -6.11 7.40
CA LEU A 330 2.92 -7.17 8.03
C LEU A 330 3.76 -8.14 8.85
N GLN A 331 5.05 -8.29 8.55
CA GLN A 331 5.95 -9.11 9.35
C GLN A 331 6.22 -8.48 10.72
N GLU A 332 6.43 -7.16 10.79
CA GLU A 332 6.58 -6.44 12.07
C GLU A 332 5.31 -6.56 12.92
N TYR A 333 4.13 -6.42 12.31
CA TYR A 333 2.85 -6.63 12.98
C TYR A 333 2.71 -8.07 13.49
N SER A 334 3.07 -9.06 12.67
CA SER A 334 3.03 -10.49 13.06
C SER A 334 3.89 -10.76 14.28
N PHE A 335 5.10 -10.18 14.34
CA PHE A 335 5.97 -10.36 15.50
C PHE A 335 5.36 -9.77 16.78
N VAL A 336 4.83 -8.54 16.72
CA VAL A 336 4.15 -7.94 17.86
C VAL A 336 2.98 -8.81 18.31
N ILE A 337 2.13 -9.25 17.36
CA ILE A 337 0.97 -10.08 17.66
C ILE A 337 1.38 -11.40 18.33
N GLU A 338 2.38 -12.10 17.79
CA GLU A 338 2.86 -13.36 18.35
C GLU A 338 3.46 -13.19 19.75
N THR A 339 4.25 -12.15 19.97
CA THR A 339 4.83 -11.87 21.30
C THR A 339 3.75 -11.50 22.31
N VAL A 340 2.73 -10.72 21.92
CA VAL A 340 1.61 -10.42 22.83
C VAL A 340 0.78 -11.66 23.14
N ILE A 341 0.56 -12.56 22.18
CA ILE A 341 -0.13 -13.84 22.45
C ILE A 341 0.62 -14.65 23.51
N LEU A 342 1.95 -14.75 23.40
CA LEU A 342 2.78 -15.42 24.41
C LEU A 342 2.67 -14.72 25.78
N ALA A 343 2.65 -13.38 25.79
CA ALA A 343 2.48 -12.60 27.01
C ALA A 343 1.09 -12.83 27.65
N ASP A 344 0.02 -12.86 26.86
CA ASP A 344 -1.35 -13.16 27.29
C ASP A 344 -1.48 -14.60 27.82
N GLU A 345 -0.78 -15.56 27.21
CA GLU A 345 -0.71 -16.95 27.68
C GLU A 345 -0.04 -17.03 29.06
N SER A 346 1.14 -16.43 29.24
CA SER A 346 1.85 -16.36 30.53
C SER A 346 1.04 -15.61 31.59
N TYR A 347 0.42 -14.50 31.22
CA TYR A 347 -0.44 -13.72 32.11
C TYR A 347 -1.65 -14.54 32.59
N SER A 348 -2.27 -15.31 31.68
CA SER A 348 -3.41 -16.17 32.01
C SER A 348 -3.02 -17.38 32.87
N SER A 349 -1.77 -17.82 32.81
CA SER A 349 -1.22 -18.86 33.69
C SER A 349 -0.66 -18.32 35.02
N ALA A 350 -0.88 -17.04 35.33
CA ALA A 350 -0.36 -16.33 36.51
C ALA A 350 1.18 -16.32 36.62
N ASP A 351 1.89 -16.52 35.51
CA ASP A 351 3.35 -16.36 35.43
C ASP A 351 3.64 -14.90 35.05
N TYR A 352 3.50 -14.01 36.03
CA TYR A 352 3.55 -12.57 35.82
C TYR A 352 4.95 -12.06 35.48
N GLU A 353 6.01 -12.71 35.98
CA GLU A 353 7.40 -12.38 35.62
C GLU A 353 7.66 -12.65 34.13
N ALA A 354 7.29 -13.85 33.65
CA ALA A 354 7.44 -14.18 32.23
C ALA A 354 6.54 -13.31 31.34
N ALA A 355 5.32 -13.04 31.79
CA ALA A 355 4.40 -12.14 31.09
C ALA A 355 5.00 -10.73 30.96
N GLU A 356 5.60 -10.18 32.02
CA GLU A 356 6.25 -8.86 31.99
C GLU A 356 7.35 -8.81 30.93
N GLU A 357 8.22 -9.82 30.89
CA GLU A 357 9.31 -9.91 29.90
C GLU A 357 8.76 -9.91 28.47
N TYR A 358 7.73 -10.72 28.20
CA TYR A 358 7.11 -10.77 26.88
C TYR A 358 6.41 -9.46 26.51
N TYR A 359 5.69 -8.82 27.44
CA TYR A 359 5.05 -7.52 27.19
C TYR A 359 6.05 -6.41 26.92
N LEU A 360 7.15 -6.34 27.68
CA LEU A 360 8.23 -5.38 27.43
C LEU A 360 8.90 -5.62 26.07
N SER A 361 9.12 -6.88 25.71
CA SER A 361 9.64 -7.26 24.39
C SER A 361 8.68 -6.88 23.25
N ALA A 362 7.38 -7.09 23.43
CA ALA A 362 6.37 -6.65 22.49
C ALA A 362 6.33 -5.12 22.37
N LEU A 363 6.39 -4.40 23.51
CA LEU A 363 6.37 -2.94 23.57
C LEU A 363 7.55 -2.30 22.83
N ASP A 364 8.77 -2.84 22.97
CA ASP A 364 9.91 -2.33 22.22
C ASP A 364 9.73 -2.51 20.70
N ARG A 365 9.10 -3.62 20.29
CA ARG A 365 8.82 -3.93 18.88
C ARG A 365 7.69 -3.10 18.27
N THR A 366 6.74 -2.58 19.05
CA THR A 366 5.62 -1.80 18.48
C THR A 366 6.10 -0.57 17.72
N ARG A 367 7.29 -0.04 18.02
CA ARG A 367 7.95 1.05 17.27
C ARG A 367 8.13 0.76 15.78
N TYR A 368 8.22 -0.51 15.39
CA TYR A 368 8.34 -0.95 14.00
C TYR A 368 6.98 -1.32 13.38
N ALA A 369 5.93 -1.40 14.20
CA ALA A 369 4.55 -1.72 13.83
C ALA A 369 3.59 -0.56 14.12
N ASP A 370 4.02 0.67 13.81
CA ASP A 370 3.21 1.90 13.95
C ASP A 370 2.68 2.16 15.38
N ASN A 371 3.39 1.70 16.42
CA ASN A 371 2.98 1.76 17.82
C ASN A 371 1.59 1.14 18.09
N VAL A 372 1.23 0.11 17.31
CA VAL A 372 -0.07 -0.55 17.45
C VAL A 372 -0.15 -1.33 18.77
N GLY A 373 -1.29 -1.26 19.45
CA GLY A 373 -1.54 -2.02 20.68
C GLY A 373 -0.75 -1.56 21.90
N THR A 374 -0.05 -0.42 21.85
CA THR A 374 0.70 0.13 22.98
C THR A 374 -0.17 0.29 24.23
N ASP A 375 -1.36 0.89 24.10
CA ASP A 375 -2.27 1.11 25.25
C ASP A 375 -2.67 -0.20 25.95
N TYR A 376 -2.89 -1.27 25.17
CA TYR A 376 -3.22 -2.59 25.72
C TYR A 376 -2.03 -3.16 26.50
N ILE A 377 -0.83 -3.10 25.92
CA ILE A 377 0.40 -3.62 26.53
C ILE A 377 0.75 -2.84 27.80
N GLU A 378 0.68 -1.51 27.77
CA GLU A 378 0.95 -0.65 28.92
C GLU A 378 -0.02 -0.92 30.07
N ASN A 379 -1.33 -1.06 29.77
CA ASN A 379 -2.31 -1.42 30.80
C ASN A 379 -2.02 -2.80 31.42
N LYS A 380 -1.62 -3.78 30.61
CA LYS A 380 -1.23 -5.10 31.10
C LYS A 380 0.00 -5.04 31.99
N LEU A 381 1.03 -4.28 31.60
CA LEU A 381 2.23 -4.05 32.41
C LEU A 381 1.92 -3.35 33.74
N GLU A 382 1.03 -2.36 33.74
CA GLU A 382 0.58 -1.70 34.97
C GLU A 382 -0.10 -2.71 35.91
N ASN A 383 -1.00 -3.55 35.39
CA ASN A 383 -1.63 -4.59 36.20
C ASN A 383 -0.61 -5.61 36.73
N ILE A 384 0.33 -6.07 35.89
CA ILE A 384 1.41 -6.99 36.29
C ILE A 384 2.24 -6.40 37.43
N SER A 385 2.63 -5.13 37.34
CA SER A 385 3.37 -4.45 38.40
C SER A 385 2.61 -4.50 39.74
N VAL A 386 1.27 -4.36 39.71
CA VAL A 386 0.46 -4.51 40.92
C VAL A 386 0.42 -5.96 41.41
N PHE A 387 0.28 -6.97 40.53
CA PHE A 387 0.31 -8.38 40.94
C PHE A 387 1.63 -8.74 41.62
N LEU A 388 2.76 -8.36 41.03
CA LEU A 388 4.09 -8.57 41.63
C LEU A 388 4.21 -7.86 42.99
N SER A 389 3.65 -6.65 43.12
CA SER A 389 3.66 -5.95 44.41
C SER A 389 2.85 -6.66 45.50
N VAL A 390 1.77 -7.38 45.14
CA VAL A 390 1.00 -8.18 46.10
C VAL A 390 1.87 -9.27 46.68
N GLU A 391 2.58 -10.00 45.82
CA GLU A 391 3.50 -11.08 46.23
C GLU A 391 4.65 -10.53 47.08
N ASP A 392 5.26 -9.42 46.68
CA ASP A 392 6.30 -8.73 47.46
C ASP A 392 5.82 -8.32 48.85
N TYR A 393 4.61 -7.76 48.96
CA TYR A 393 4.02 -7.37 50.24
C TYR A 393 3.71 -8.59 51.12
N ILE A 394 3.24 -9.69 50.55
CA ILE A 394 3.02 -10.94 51.31
C ILE A 394 4.34 -11.47 51.83
N ASN A 395 5.35 -11.62 50.96
CA ASN A 395 6.68 -12.11 51.33
C ASN A 395 7.34 -11.24 52.42
N LEU A 396 7.21 -9.92 52.31
CA LEU A 396 7.71 -9.00 53.33
C LEU A 396 6.95 -9.12 54.64
N GLY A 397 5.62 -9.31 54.59
CA GLY A 397 4.78 -9.57 55.75
C GLY A 397 5.16 -10.88 56.45
N ASP A 398 5.38 -11.95 55.69
CA ASP A 398 5.79 -13.26 56.22
C ASP A 398 7.14 -13.15 56.95
N SER A 399 8.09 -12.42 56.35
CA SER A 399 9.40 -12.19 56.96
C SER A 399 9.34 -11.35 58.25
N LEU A 400 8.42 -10.39 58.32
CA LEU A 400 8.20 -9.58 59.54
C LEU A 400 7.50 -10.39 60.63
N LEU A 401 6.55 -11.24 60.26
CA LEU A 401 5.87 -12.16 61.17
C LEU A 401 6.87 -13.14 61.80
N GLU A 402 7.78 -13.72 61.01
CA GLU A 402 8.86 -14.58 61.53
C GLU A 402 9.81 -13.85 62.51
N GLN A 403 9.95 -12.53 62.38
CA GLN A 403 10.75 -11.71 63.28
C GLN A 403 10.00 -11.27 64.56
N GLY A 404 8.70 -11.57 64.66
CA GLY A 404 7.84 -11.15 65.77
C GLY A 404 7.33 -9.71 65.67
N ASP A 405 7.50 -9.05 64.52
CA ASP A 405 6.95 -7.71 64.26
C ASP A 405 5.52 -7.80 63.70
N TYR A 406 4.57 -8.08 64.59
CA TYR A 406 3.17 -8.26 64.22
C TYR A 406 2.54 -7.02 63.58
N ASP A 407 2.84 -5.82 64.08
CA ASP A 407 2.25 -4.58 63.55
C ASP A 407 2.81 -4.27 62.16
N GLY A 408 4.11 -4.50 61.95
CA GLY A 408 4.74 -4.38 60.63
C GLY A 408 4.18 -5.39 59.63
N ALA A 409 4.01 -6.66 60.03
CA ALA A 409 3.43 -7.69 59.18
C ALA A 409 1.96 -7.40 58.81
N GLU A 410 1.14 -6.92 59.76
CA GLU A 410 -0.25 -6.51 59.52
C GLU A 410 -0.33 -5.40 58.47
N GLU A 411 0.52 -4.37 58.56
CA GLU A 411 0.61 -3.30 57.56
C GLU A 411 0.86 -3.86 56.16
N LYS A 412 1.81 -4.80 56.01
CA LYS A 412 2.16 -5.36 54.71
C LYS A 412 1.06 -6.22 54.12
N TYR A 413 0.42 -7.09 54.89
CA TYR A 413 -0.70 -7.87 54.36
C TYR A 413 -1.91 -7.00 54.01
N LEU A 414 -2.16 -5.91 54.74
CA LEU A 414 -3.21 -4.94 54.38
C LEU A 414 -2.88 -4.21 53.07
N LEU A 415 -1.61 -3.85 52.84
CA LEU A 415 -1.15 -3.31 51.55
C LEU A 415 -1.32 -4.33 50.43
N ALA A 416 -0.93 -5.59 50.64
CA ALA A 416 -1.14 -6.68 49.69
C ALA A 416 -2.62 -6.84 49.31
N LYS A 417 -3.51 -6.91 50.32
CA LYS A 417 -4.96 -7.00 50.12
C LYS A 417 -5.51 -5.81 49.34
N LYS A 418 -5.04 -4.59 49.64
CA LYS A 418 -5.46 -3.37 48.94
C LYS A 418 -4.98 -3.36 47.48
N ALA A 419 -3.74 -3.75 47.23
CA ALA A 419 -3.18 -3.89 45.88
C ALA A 419 -3.95 -4.94 45.08
N ALA A 420 -4.17 -6.13 45.64
CA ALA A 420 -4.95 -7.21 45.02
C ALA A 420 -6.38 -6.76 44.64
N LEU A 421 -7.05 -6.01 45.54
CA LEU A 421 -8.37 -5.44 45.25
C LEU A 421 -8.38 -4.46 44.08
N SER A 422 -7.29 -3.71 43.86
CA SER A 422 -7.22 -2.70 42.80
C SER A 422 -7.15 -3.30 41.39
N VAL A 423 -6.64 -4.53 41.26
CA VAL A 423 -6.55 -5.28 39.99
C VAL A 423 -7.53 -6.46 39.91
N HIS A 424 -8.46 -6.56 40.86
CA HIS A 424 -9.42 -7.66 40.95
C HIS A 424 -8.76 -9.05 41.06
N ASP A 425 -7.58 -9.11 41.68
CA ASP A 425 -6.90 -10.38 41.99
C ASP A 425 -7.63 -11.08 43.14
N THR A 426 -8.44 -12.09 42.81
CA THR A 426 -9.16 -12.86 43.83
C THR A 426 -8.26 -13.79 44.61
N GLU A 427 -7.22 -14.33 43.98
CA GLU A 427 -6.32 -15.31 44.59
C GLU A 427 -5.36 -14.60 45.53
N GLY A 428 -4.62 -13.59 45.06
CA GLY A 428 -3.73 -12.80 45.93
C GLY A 428 -4.47 -12.08 47.05
N LYS A 429 -5.73 -11.67 46.84
CA LYS A 429 -6.59 -11.16 47.93
C LYS A 429 -6.86 -12.24 48.98
N GLN A 430 -7.17 -13.47 48.56
CA GLN A 430 -7.44 -14.56 49.49
C GLN A 430 -6.16 -14.91 50.25
N THR A 431 -5.02 -15.04 49.57
CA THR A 431 -3.72 -15.29 50.21
C THR A 431 -3.39 -14.21 51.24
N ALA A 432 -3.57 -12.93 50.92
CA ALA A 432 -3.36 -11.84 51.88
C ALA A 432 -4.35 -11.89 53.07
N MET A 433 -5.57 -12.38 52.86
CA MET A 433 -6.54 -12.57 53.94
C MET A 433 -6.18 -13.76 54.83
N ASP A 434 -5.71 -14.86 54.25
CA ASP A 434 -5.26 -16.05 54.98
C ASP A 434 -4.02 -15.72 55.81
N SER A 435 -3.06 -14.95 55.27
CA SER A 435 -1.90 -14.46 56.02
C SER A 435 -2.30 -13.52 57.17
N LEU A 436 -3.31 -12.67 56.98
CA LEU A 436 -3.87 -11.84 58.07
C LEU A 436 -4.54 -12.67 59.16
N GLU A 437 -5.32 -13.69 58.79
CA GLU A 437 -5.97 -14.59 59.74
C GLU A 437 -4.91 -15.32 60.58
N LYS A 438 -3.91 -15.91 59.92
CA LYS A 438 -2.77 -16.55 60.57
C LYS A 438 -2.02 -15.60 61.51
N LEU A 439 -1.78 -14.36 61.08
CA LEU A 439 -1.13 -13.34 61.91
C LEU A 439 -1.93 -13.04 63.17
N TYR A 440 -3.26 -12.90 63.08
CA TYR A 440 -4.10 -12.62 64.24
C TYR A 440 -4.17 -13.81 65.20
N GLU A 441 -4.18 -15.05 64.70
CA GLU A 441 -4.07 -16.25 65.53
C GLU A 441 -2.74 -16.27 66.28
N GLU A 442 -1.60 -16.10 65.60
CA GLU A 442 -0.28 -16.08 66.23
C GLU A 442 -0.13 -14.92 67.23
N LYS A 443 -0.68 -13.73 66.93
CA LYS A 443 -0.69 -12.58 67.84
C LYS A 443 -1.52 -12.88 69.09
N ALA A 444 -2.69 -13.50 68.95
CA ALA A 444 -3.55 -13.87 70.08
C ALA A 444 -2.93 -14.96 70.96
N ASP A 445 -2.27 -15.95 70.36
CA ASP A 445 -1.53 -16.99 71.07
C ASP A 445 -0.34 -16.38 71.84
N ALA A 446 0.41 -15.46 71.22
CA ALA A 446 1.51 -14.75 71.86
C ALA A 446 1.03 -13.86 73.03
N GLU A 447 -0.07 -13.13 72.85
CA GLU A 447 -0.69 -12.34 73.93
C GLU A 447 -1.19 -13.22 75.08
N SER A 448 -1.80 -14.37 74.76
CA SER A 448 -2.27 -15.33 75.77
C SER A 448 -1.11 -15.96 76.54
N ALA A 449 -0.04 -16.35 75.85
CA ALA A 449 1.17 -16.87 76.48
C ALA A 449 1.86 -15.81 77.36
N ALA A 450 1.94 -14.56 76.90
CA ALA A 450 2.47 -13.46 77.70
C ALA A 450 1.62 -13.18 78.94
N GLN A 451 0.29 -13.27 78.82
CA GLN A 451 -0.63 -13.12 79.95
C GLN A 451 -0.53 -14.27 80.94
N GLU A 452 -0.45 -15.53 80.48
CA GLU A 452 -0.22 -16.69 81.35
C GLU A 452 1.14 -16.60 82.07
N GLU A 453 2.18 -16.13 81.39
CA GLU A 453 3.49 -15.91 81.98
C GLU A 453 3.45 -14.79 83.02
N ALA A 454 2.77 -13.67 82.73
CA ALA A 454 2.56 -12.58 83.68
C ALA A 454 1.72 -13.00 84.90
N ASP A 455 0.65 -13.77 84.70
CA ASP A 455 -0.19 -14.29 85.79
C ASP A 455 0.57 -15.32 86.64
N SER A 456 1.38 -16.17 86.02
CA SER A 456 2.28 -17.10 86.71
C SER A 456 3.33 -16.35 87.54
N GLN A 457 3.97 -15.34 86.96
CA GLN A 457 4.91 -14.47 87.68
C GLN A 457 4.22 -13.77 88.86
N ALA A 458 3.03 -13.20 88.66
CA ALA A 458 2.23 -12.55 89.70
C ALA A 458 1.85 -13.51 90.84
N GLN A 459 1.41 -14.74 90.51
CA GLN A 459 1.11 -15.77 91.52
C GLN A 459 2.34 -16.15 92.33
N GLN A 460 3.50 -16.29 91.68
CA GLN A 460 4.76 -16.57 92.36
C GLN A 460 5.21 -15.39 93.25
N THR A 461 4.98 -14.13 92.83
CA THR A 461 5.25 -12.95 93.67
C THR A 461 4.34 -12.90 94.90
N VAL A 462 3.05 -13.24 94.74
CA VAL A 462 2.09 -13.32 95.86
C VAL A 462 2.50 -14.42 96.83
N ALA A 463 2.86 -15.61 96.34
CA ALA A 463 3.33 -16.70 97.18
C ALA A 463 4.60 -16.32 97.96
N ALA A 464 5.53 -15.57 97.34
CA ALA A 464 6.71 -15.05 98.02
C ALA A 464 6.33 -14.06 99.15
N ALA A 465 5.36 -13.17 98.90
CA ALA A 465 4.86 -12.23 99.90
C ALA A 465 4.16 -12.92 101.08
N GLU A 466 3.39 -13.99 100.82
CA GLU A 466 2.77 -14.82 101.88
C GLU A 466 3.83 -15.49 102.76
N MET A 467 4.94 -15.96 102.19
CA MET A 467 6.06 -16.49 102.96
C MET A 467 6.73 -15.43 103.84
N VAL A 468 6.88 -14.19 103.35
CA VAL A 468 7.35 -13.07 104.18
C VAL A 468 6.39 -12.82 105.35
N ALA A 469 5.08 -12.80 105.10
CA ALA A 469 4.09 -12.58 106.16
C ALA A 469 4.08 -13.72 107.20
N ALA A 470 4.28 -14.98 106.78
CA ALA A 470 4.45 -16.11 107.68
C ALA A 470 5.73 -15.97 108.53
N GLY A 471 6.84 -15.50 107.93
CA GLY A 471 8.07 -15.17 108.65
C GLY A 471 7.87 -14.04 109.67
N ASP A 472 7.16 -12.98 109.29
CA ASP A 472 6.84 -11.85 110.19
C ASP A 472 6.02 -12.33 111.40
N LYS A 473 5.03 -13.21 111.16
CA LYS A 473 4.23 -13.82 112.22
C LYS A 473 5.06 -14.70 113.15
N ALA A 474 5.92 -15.56 112.62
CA ALA A 474 6.81 -16.40 113.42
C ALA A 474 7.76 -15.56 114.30
N CYS A 475 8.27 -14.43 113.77
CA CYS A 475 9.03 -13.45 114.56
C CYS A 475 8.24 -12.87 115.73
N LEU A 476 6.95 -12.54 115.54
CA LEU A 476 6.08 -12.05 116.62
C LEU A 476 5.84 -13.11 117.71
N GLU A 477 5.78 -14.38 117.32
CA GLU A 477 5.63 -15.53 118.22
C GLU A 477 6.97 -15.95 118.87
N LYS A 478 8.07 -15.23 118.61
CA LYS A 478 9.44 -15.52 119.04
C LYS A 478 10.02 -16.85 118.50
N ASP A 479 9.40 -17.44 117.48
CA ASP A 479 9.95 -18.59 116.75
C ASP A 479 10.90 -18.09 115.65
N TYR A 480 12.11 -17.75 116.04
CA TYR A 480 13.12 -17.23 115.11
C TYR A 480 13.66 -18.30 114.15
N VAL A 481 13.63 -19.58 114.54
CA VAL A 481 14.04 -20.69 113.66
C VAL A 481 13.01 -20.89 112.54
N GLY A 482 11.72 -20.87 112.87
CA GLY A 482 10.64 -20.90 111.90
C GLY A 482 10.67 -19.69 110.97
N ALA A 483 10.88 -18.48 111.52
CA ALA A 483 10.98 -17.24 110.74
C ALA A 483 12.12 -17.29 109.71
N LYS A 484 13.29 -17.82 110.09
CA LYS A 484 14.45 -18.00 109.20
C LYS A 484 14.11 -18.85 107.97
N VAL A 485 13.40 -19.97 108.18
CA VAL A 485 12.98 -20.87 107.09
C VAL A 485 12.05 -20.13 106.12
N TYR A 486 11.03 -19.45 106.63
CA TYR A 486 10.07 -18.73 105.80
C TYR A 486 10.73 -17.59 104.99
N TYR A 487 11.63 -16.81 105.59
CA TYR A 487 12.33 -15.75 104.84
C TYR A 487 13.33 -16.30 103.82
N THR A 488 14.02 -17.40 104.10
CA THR A 488 14.90 -18.06 103.12
C THR A 488 14.10 -18.56 101.91
N MET A 489 12.92 -19.14 102.15
CA MET A 489 12.00 -19.53 101.08
C MET A 489 11.50 -18.31 100.30
N ALA A 490 11.18 -17.21 100.96
CA ALA A 490 10.76 -15.96 100.32
C ALA A 490 11.87 -15.35 99.43
N VAL A 491 13.11 -15.26 99.91
CA VAL A 491 14.27 -14.76 99.13
C VAL A 491 14.48 -15.59 97.87
N THR A 492 14.42 -16.91 98.01
CA THR A 492 14.58 -17.84 96.87
C THR A 492 13.46 -17.62 95.86
N LYS A 493 12.21 -17.49 96.32
CA LYS A 493 11.04 -17.27 95.46
C LYS A 493 11.05 -15.92 94.76
N TYR A 494 11.42 -14.83 95.44
CA TYR A 494 11.59 -13.52 94.79
C TYR A 494 12.73 -13.53 93.75
N GLY A 495 13.80 -14.31 94.00
CA GLY A 495 14.88 -14.52 93.02
C GLY A 495 14.44 -15.28 91.77
N GLU A 496 13.53 -16.26 91.91
CA GLU A 496 12.96 -17.01 90.77
C GLU A 496 12.12 -16.12 89.84
N VAL A 497 11.43 -15.10 90.36
CA VAL A 497 10.64 -14.13 89.59
C VAL A 497 11.38 -12.84 89.23
N ALA A 498 12.69 -12.79 89.51
CA ALA A 498 13.54 -11.61 89.28
C ALA A 498 13.03 -10.30 89.94
N ASP A 499 12.24 -10.38 91.01
CA ASP A 499 11.82 -9.23 91.81
C ASP A 499 12.93 -8.84 92.79
N THR A 500 13.81 -7.98 92.33
CA THR A 500 15.00 -7.54 93.07
C THR A 500 14.65 -6.76 94.33
N ALA A 501 13.56 -5.99 94.31
CA ALA A 501 13.13 -5.19 95.47
C ALA A 501 12.56 -6.10 96.57
N GLY A 502 11.66 -7.02 96.20
CA GLY A 502 11.11 -8.01 97.13
C GLY A 502 12.18 -8.93 97.71
N GLN A 503 13.14 -9.35 96.88
CA GLN A 503 14.28 -10.17 97.31
C GLN A 503 15.16 -9.45 98.33
N GLU A 504 15.49 -8.17 98.08
CA GLU A 504 16.33 -7.38 99.00
C GLU A 504 15.65 -7.16 100.35
N ASP A 505 14.34 -6.88 100.35
CA ASP A 505 13.57 -6.68 101.58
C ASP A 505 13.41 -7.98 102.39
N ALA A 506 13.14 -9.11 101.71
CA ALA A 506 13.13 -10.41 102.37
C ALA A 506 14.51 -10.80 102.92
N GLN A 507 15.60 -10.44 102.21
CA GLN A 507 16.97 -10.68 102.66
C GLN A 507 17.30 -9.85 103.91
N LYS A 508 16.93 -8.56 103.95
CA LYS A 508 17.10 -7.73 105.16
C LYS A 508 16.41 -8.33 106.38
N LYS A 509 15.20 -8.87 106.20
CA LYS A 509 14.46 -9.55 107.27
C LYS A 509 15.12 -10.86 107.70
N LEU A 510 15.65 -11.63 106.74
CA LEU A 510 16.43 -12.83 107.01
C LEU A 510 17.68 -12.50 107.84
N ASP A 511 18.46 -11.51 107.42
CA ASP A 511 19.69 -11.07 108.09
C ASP A 511 19.38 -10.64 109.55
N ALA A 512 18.30 -9.88 109.76
CA ALA A 512 17.87 -9.45 111.10
C ALA A 512 17.45 -10.62 112.01
N VAL A 513 16.87 -11.70 111.44
CA VAL A 513 16.55 -12.91 112.20
C VAL A 513 17.80 -13.73 112.50
N GLU A 514 18.75 -13.82 111.56
CA GLU A 514 20.02 -14.50 111.78
C GLU A 514 20.86 -13.81 112.86
N GLU A 515 20.86 -12.48 112.89
CA GLU A 515 21.50 -11.69 113.96
C GLU A 515 20.88 -12.02 115.32
N LYS A 516 19.54 -12.02 115.44
CA LYS A 516 18.84 -12.39 116.69
C LYS A 516 19.10 -13.83 117.12
N LEU A 517 19.16 -14.78 116.19
CA LEU A 517 19.52 -16.17 116.51
C LEU A 517 20.96 -16.26 117.02
N SER A 518 21.88 -15.51 116.43
CA SER A 518 23.27 -15.42 116.90
C SER A 518 23.36 -14.81 118.31
N GLU A 519 22.60 -13.75 118.59
CA GLU A 519 22.51 -13.14 119.93
C GLU A 519 21.93 -14.13 120.96
N GLN A 520 20.88 -14.88 120.60
CA GLN A 520 20.31 -15.91 121.47
C GLN A 520 21.31 -17.04 121.77
N GLU A 521 22.06 -17.47 120.77
CA GLU A 521 23.10 -18.49 120.93
C GLU A 521 24.25 -17.98 121.82
N GLU A 522 24.65 -16.71 121.68
CA GLU A 522 25.67 -16.08 122.52
C GLU A 522 25.19 -15.93 123.98
N GLN A 523 23.94 -15.50 124.19
CA GLN A 523 23.32 -15.45 125.52
C GLN A 523 23.22 -16.85 126.14
N LYS A 524 22.86 -17.88 125.36
CA LYS A 524 22.83 -19.26 125.81
C LYS A 524 24.22 -19.78 126.20
N ASN A 525 25.24 -19.45 125.41
CA ASN A 525 26.63 -19.75 125.75
C ASN A 525 27.08 -19.03 127.02
N THR A 526 26.64 -17.79 127.23
CA THR A 526 26.91 -17.01 128.45
C THR A 526 26.22 -17.64 129.67
N ALA A 527 24.97 -18.07 129.53
CA ALA A 527 24.25 -18.81 130.57
C ALA A 527 24.93 -20.14 130.91
N ALA A 528 25.37 -20.91 129.90
CA ALA A 528 26.14 -22.13 130.09
C ALA A 528 27.51 -21.89 130.74
N ALA A 529 28.16 -20.76 130.46
CA ALA A 529 29.40 -20.36 131.14
C ALA A 529 29.16 -20.04 132.63
N TYR A 530 28.06 -19.35 132.95
CA TYR A 530 27.64 -19.12 134.34
C TYR A 530 27.31 -20.43 135.07
N GLU A 531 26.65 -21.39 134.42
CA GLU A 531 26.45 -22.73 134.98
C GLU A 531 27.78 -23.45 135.24
N SER A 532 28.70 -23.46 134.27
CA SER A 532 30.00 -24.10 134.43
C SER A 532 30.82 -23.46 135.57
N GLN A 533 30.73 -22.15 135.75
CA GLN A 533 31.36 -21.44 136.87
C GLN A 533 30.65 -21.75 138.19
N GLY A 534 29.32 -21.81 138.20
CA GLY A 534 28.52 -22.22 139.36
C GLY A 534 28.86 -23.63 139.82
N GLU A 535 29.03 -24.58 138.89
CA GLU A 535 29.45 -25.93 139.19
C GLU A 535 30.88 -26.00 139.73
N ALA A 536 31.81 -25.20 139.19
CA ALA A 536 33.18 -25.09 139.70
C ALA A 536 33.23 -24.54 141.13
N CYS A 537 32.42 -23.52 141.46
CA CYS A 537 32.26 -23.01 142.83
C CYS A 537 31.65 -24.04 143.77
N ARG A 538 30.68 -24.83 143.29
CA ARG A 538 30.06 -25.91 144.07
C ARG A 538 31.07 -27.01 144.43
N GLN A 539 31.96 -27.35 143.50
CA GLN A 539 33.03 -28.34 143.71
C GLN A 539 34.16 -27.85 144.64
N SER A 540 34.41 -26.54 144.71
CA SER A 540 35.41 -25.94 145.60
C SER A 540 34.90 -25.65 147.02
N GLY A 541 33.61 -25.85 147.28
CA GLY A 541 32.95 -25.63 148.58
C GLY A 541 32.45 -24.21 148.82
N ASP A 542 32.53 -23.31 147.82
CA ASP A 542 31.99 -21.95 147.88
C ASP A 542 30.52 -21.92 147.44
N LEU A 543 29.62 -22.26 148.37
CA LEU A 543 28.19 -22.37 148.12
C LEU A 543 27.53 -21.01 147.80
N TRP A 544 28.01 -19.90 148.38
CA TRP A 544 27.50 -18.56 148.09
C TRP A 544 27.92 -18.07 146.70
N GLY A 545 29.16 -18.35 146.29
CA GLY A 545 29.63 -18.11 144.92
C GLY A 545 28.84 -18.92 143.89
N ALA A 546 28.58 -20.21 144.17
CA ALA A 546 27.78 -21.09 143.32
C ALA A 546 26.34 -20.56 143.14
N LYS A 547 25.67 -20.17 144.24
CA LYS A 547 24.32 -19.59 144.19
C LYS A 547 24.24 -18.34 143.33
N SER A 548 25.22 -17.43 143.44
CA SER A 548 25.29 -16.21 142.64
C SER A 548 25.40 -16.48 141.14
N GLN A 549 26.28 -17.41 140.76
CA GLN A 549 26.49 -17.76 139.35
C GLN A 549 25.27 -18.48 138.75
N TYR A 550 24.64 -19.41 139.49
CA TYR A 550 23.42 -20.06 139.03
C TYR A 550 22.21 -19.10 138.98
N LEU A 551 22.12 -18.10 139.87
CA LEU A 551 21.12 -17.03 139.73
C LEU A 551 21.37 -16.16 138.48
N SER A 552 22.63 -15.91 138.14
CA SER A 552 23.00 -15.19 136.92
C SER A 552 22.65 -15.99 135.67
N ALA A 553 22.94 -17.31 135.65
CA ALA A 553 22.49 -18.21 134.58
C ALA A 553 20.96 -18.25 134.46
N LYS A 554 20.24 -18.35 135.59
CA LYS A 554 18.78 -18.34 135.64
C LYS A 554 18.20 -17.06 135.05
N SER A 555 18.76 -15.90 135.37
CA SER A 555 18.32 -14.61 134.82
C SER A 555 18.43 -14.59 133.30
N VAL A 556 19.55 -15.08 132.75
CA VAL A 556 19.77 -15.14 131.30
C VAL A 556 18.82 -16.14 130.64
N TYR A 557 18.57 -17.32 131.22
CA TYR A 557 17.58 -18.27 130.68
C TYR A 557 16.13 -17.76 130.77
N GLN A 558 15.80 -16.98 131.81
CA GLN A 558 14.50 -16.30 131.91
C GLN A 558 14.32 -15.24 130.82
N GLU A 559 15.37 -14.49 130.50
CA GLU A 559 15.35 -13.52 129.40
C GLU A 559 15.24 -14.20 128.02
N LEU A 560 15.88 -15.37 127.86
CA LEU A 560 15.77 -16.22 126.67
C LEU A 560 14.42 -16.95 126.56
N GLY A 561 13.63 -17.01 127.63
CA GLY A 561 12.34 -17.71 127.68
C GLY A 561 12.46 -19.24 127.68
N SER A 562 13.59 -19.80 128.13
CA SER A 562 13.78 -21.27 128.25
C SER A 562 13.21 -21.76 129.58
N ASP A 563 11.90 -22.03 129.64
CA ASP A 563 11.22 -22.50 130.86
C ASP A 563 11.82 -23.81 131.40
N GLU A 564 12.30 -24.68 130.50
CA GLU A 564 12.95 -25.95 130.85
C GLU A 564 14.29 -25.71 131.56
N ASP A 565 15.14 -24.83 131.02
CA ASP A 565 16.43 -24.49 131.66
C ASP A 565 16.22 -23.73 132.97
N VAL A 566 15.23 -22.83 133.04
CA VAL A 566 14.90 -22.10 134.27
C VAL A 566 14.48 -23.06 135.37
N GLN A 567 13.59 -24.02 135.08
CA GLN A 567 13.18 -25.04 136.06
C GLN A 567 14.35 -25.94 136.48
N ARG A 568 15.24 -26.30 135.55
CA ARG A 568 16.45 -27.08 135.83
C ARG A 568 17.37 -26.33 136.79
N ILE A 569 17.64 -25.05 136.55
CA ILE A 569 18.47 -24.21 137.43
C ILE A 569 17.79 -23.97 138.78
N GLU A 570 16.47 -23.82 138.83
CA GLU A 570 15.71 -23.72 140.08
C GLU A 570 15.88 -24.94 140.98
N GLY A 571 15.86 -26.15 140.40
CA GLY A 571 16.16 -27.38 141.13
C GLY A 571 17.56 -27.37 141.74
N ILE A 572 18.57 -26.95 140.96
CA ILE A 572 19.96 -26.86 141.43
C ILE A 572 20.10 -25.81 142.54
N LEU A 573 19.44 -24.66 142.42
CA LEU A 573 19.43 -23.60 143.44
C LEU A 573 18.76 -24.05 144.75
N SER A 574 17.67 -24.82 144.67
CA SER A 574 17.01 -25.40 145.84
C SER A 574 17.92 -26.36 146.61
N ASP A 575 18.70 -27.18 145.90
CA ASP A 575 19.67 -28.09 146.51
C ASP A 575 20.82 -27.33 147.18
N ILE A 576 21.34 -26.27 146.54
CA ILE A 576 22.38 -25.40 147.12
C ILE A 576 21.85 -24.69 148.37
N ASP A 577 20.60 -24.22 148.36
CA ASP A 577 19.99 -23.55 149.52
C ASP A 577 19.85 -24.48 150.72
N MET A 578 19.53 -25.76 150.48
CA MET A 578 19.50 -26.78 151.53
C MET A 578 20.90 -26.99 152.15
N GLN A 579 21.94 -27.05 151.31
CA GLN A 579 23.33 -27.21 151.75
C GLN A 579 23.88 -26.00 152.52
N ILE A 580 23.43 -24.77 152.21
CA ILE A 580 23.81 -23.55 152.95
C ILE A 580 23.12 -23.48 154.32
N THR A 581 21.91 -24.06 154.47
CA THR A 581 21.19 -24.08 155.75
C THR A 581 21.60 -25.21 156.71
N GLU A 582 22.23 -26.27 156.20
CA GLU A 582 22.64 -27.45 156.99
C GLU A 582 24.14 -27.47 157.36
N GLY A 583 24.96 -26.55 156.84
CA GLY A 583 26.38 -26.36 157.19
C GLY A 583 26.62 -25.03 157.91
#